data_AF-A0A848TDH3-F1
#
_entry.id   AF-A0A848TDH3-F1
#
_cell.length_a   1.000
_cell.length_b   1.000
_cell.length_c   1.000
_cell.angle_alpha   90.00
_cell.angle_beta   90.00
_cell.angle_gamma   90.00
#
_symmetry.space_group_name_H-M   'P 1'
#
loop_
_entity.id
_entity.type
_entity.pdbx_description
1 polymer ?
#
loop_
_entity_poly.entity_id
_entity_poly.type
_entity_poly.pdbx_seq_one_letter_code
_entity_poly.pdbx_strand_id
1 'polypeptide(L)'
;YQVAGHGPVWALAFTVDGDSLVGGGIDDTAYIWPVRNELDAPIMATRTRGFLRDPGEMTNGERQFRRKCSICHSLTEDGVRRAGPTLAGLFGRPAGSVAGYVYSDTVAKLGIEWNAETIDKLFDLGPDHFIPGSKMPMQRIVKPEDRQDLIDYLRDNT
;
A
#
# COMPACT_ATOMS: atom_id res chain seq x y z
N TYR A 1 10.13 -23.08 -10.93
CA TYR A 1 11.15 -23.53 -9.96
C TYR A 1 10.67 -23.15 -8.56
N GLN A 2 10.44 -24.13 -7.68
CA GLN A 2 10.02 -23.91 -6.29
C GLN A 2 11.23 -24.12 -5.39
N VAL A 3 11.57 -23.18 -4.52
CA VAL A 3 12.78 -23.25 -3.67
C VAL A 3 12.52 -23.98 -2.34
N ALA A 4 11.26 -24.15 -1.96
CA ALA A 4 10.79 -25.01 -0.87
C ALA A 4 9.54 -25.79 -1.31
N GLY A 5 9.31 -26.98 -0.75
CA GLY A 5 8.14 -27.81 -1.08
C GLY A 5 6.86 -27.28 -0.47
N HIS A 6 6.93 -26.72 0.75
CA HIS A 6 5.78 -26.14 1.43
C HIS A 6 6.17 -24.84 2.16
N GLY A 7 5.30 -23.84 2.08
CA GLY A 7 5.44 -22.60 2.85
C GLY A 7 6.57 -21.66 2.38
N PRO A 8 6.86 -20.61 3.17
CA PRO A 8 7.84 -19.59 2.80
C PRO A 8 9.29 -20.10 2.94
N VAL A 9 10.19 -19.55 2.13
CA VAL A 9 11.65 -19.73 2.26
C VAL A 9 12.17 -18.79 3.34
N TRP A 10 12.88 -19.33 4.32
CA TRP A 10 13.45 -18.57 5.45
C TRP A 10 14.95 -18.34 5.32
N ALA A 11 15.65 -19.26 4.67
CA ALA A 11 17.09 -19.20 4.50
C ALA A 11 17.51 -19.63 3.09
N LEU A 12 18.53 -18.96 2.58
CA LEU A 12 19.23 -19.30 1.34
C LEU A 12 20.73 -19.21 1.58
N ALA A 13 21.47 -20.20 1.10
CA ALA A 13 22.92 -20.20 1.14
C ALA A 13 23.48 -20.86 -0.13
N PHE A 14 24.60 -20.38 -0.63
CA PHE A 14 25.36 -21.12 -1.64
C PHE A 14 26.20 -22.19 -0.95
N THR A 15 26.41 -23.32 -1.63
CA THR A 15 27.45 -24.28 -1.26
C THR A 15 28.82 -23.62 -1.35
N VAL A 16 29.81 -24.17 -0.65
CA VAL A 16 31.16 -23.58 -0.54
C VAL A 16 31.84 -23.44 -1.90
N ASP A 17 31.55 -24.34 -2.83
CA ASP A 17 32.02 -24.32 -4.22
C ASP A 17 31.23 -23.33 -5.12
N GLY A 18 30.09 -22.81 -4.66
CA GLY A 18 29.23 -21.91 -5.41
C GLY A 18 28.33 -22.60 -6.44
N ASP A 19 28.43 -23.93 -6.59
CA ASP A 19 27.76 -24.68 -7.66
C ASP A 19 26.31 -25.01 -7.34
N SER A 20 25.86 -24.79 -6.10
CA SER A 20 24.49 -25.09 -5.68
C SER A 20 23.95 -24.03 -4.71
N LEU A 21 22.64 -23.80 -4.79
CA LEU A 21 21.85 -23.01 -3.86
C LEU A 21 21.08 -23.95 -2.94
N VAL A 22 21.27 -23.80 -1.64
CA VAL A 22 20.53 -24.49 -0.59
C VAL A 22 19.42 -23.57 -0.09
N GLY A 23 18.17 -24.02 -0.15
CA GLY A 23 16.99 -23.35 0.39
C GLY A 23 16.40 -24.10 1.57
N GLY A 24 16.08 -23.38 2.64
CA GLY A 24 15.40 -23.90 3.83
C GLY A 24 14.07 -23.19 4.07
N GLY A 25 13.04 -23.98 4.41
CA GLY A 25 11.67 -23.52 4.60
C GLY A 25 11.12 -23.80 6.00
N ILE A 26 9.79 -23.86 6.09
CA ILE A 26 9.05 -24.27 7.30
C ILE A 26 8.98 -25.80 7.47
N ASP A 27 9.35 -26.54 6.43
CA ASP A 27 9.45 -28.00 6.48
C ASP A 27 10.85 -28.44 6.96
N ASP A 28 10.93 -29.69 7.43
CA ASP A 28 12.18 -30.30 7.92
C ASP A 28 13.10 -30.76 6.77
N THR A 29 12.98 -30.16 5.58
CA THR A 29 13.70 -30.55 4.37
C THR A 29 14.53 -29.38 3.83
N ALA A 30 15.82 -29.63 3.62
CA ALA A 30 16.67 -28.71 2.85
C ALA A 30 16.59 -29.06 1.35
N TYR A 31 16.34 -28.07 0.52
CA TYR A 31 16.31 -28.22 -0.94
C TYR A 31 17.60 -27.72 -1.55
N ILE A 32 18.28 -28.56 -2.34
CA ILE A 32 19.54 -28.20 -2.99
C ILE A 32 19.32 -28.13 -4.49
N TRP A 33 19.62 -26.98 -5.07
CA TRP A 33 19.44 -26.68 -6.49
C TRP A 33 20.79 -26.41 -7.13
N PRO A 34 21.17 -27.11 -8.22
CA PRO A 34 22.38 -26.76 -8.95
C PRO A 34 22.22 -25.37 -9.57
N VAL A 35 23.20 -24.51 -9.34
CA VAL A 35 23.29 -23.18 -9.97
C VAL A 35 23.85 -23.42 -11.37
N ARG A 36 22.96 -23.63 -12.34
CA ARG A 36 23.37 -23.62 -13.75
C ARG A 36 23.72 -22.20 -14.12
N ASN A 37 24.92 -22.00 -14.65
CA ASN A 37 25.43 -20.72 -15.12
C ASN A 37 24.76 -20.26 -16.44
N GLU A 38 23.47 -20.55 -16.58
CA GLU A 38 22.63 -20.04 -17.65
C GLU A 38 21.84 -18.87 -17.06
N LEU A 39 22.40 -17.67 -17.26
CA LEU A 39 21.79 -16.37 -16.92
C LEU A 39 20.48 -16.10 -17.69
N ASP A 40 19.93 -17.09 -18.39
CA ASP A 40 18.69 -17.05 -19.15
C ASP A 40 17.46 -17.53 -18.35
N ALA A 41 17.55 -17.57 -17.02
CA ALA A 41 16.34 -17.70 -16.22
C ALA A 41 15.45 -16.47 -16.48
N PRO A 42 14.27 -16.60 -17.11
CA PRO A 42 13.43 -15.45 -17.41
C PRO A 42 13.11 -14.75 -16.08
N ILE A 43 13.24 -13.42 -16.07
CA ILE A 43 12.80 -12.61 -14.92
C ILE A 43 11.32 -12.90 -14.72
N MET A 44 11.01 -13.75 -13.72
CA MET A 44 9.66 -14.26 -13.45
C MET A 44 8.66 -13.16 -13.07
N ALA A 45 9.13 -11.92 -12.85
CA ALA A 45 8.29 -10.76 -12.61
C ALA A 45 8.87 -9.53 -13.33
N THR A 46 8.28 -9.16 -14.46
CA THR A 46 8.53 -7.90 -15.18
C THR A 46 7.81 -6.70 -14.57
N ARG A 47 7.02 -6.90 -13.51
CA ARG A 47 6.32 -5.81 -12.84
C ARG A 47 7.26 -5.12 -11.85
N THR A 48 7.71 -3.91 -12.19
CA THR A 48 8.31 -2.99 -11.22
C THR A 48 7.33 -2.83 -10.06
N ARG A 49 7.71 -3.33 -8.88
CA ARG A 49 6.88 -3.16 -7.68
C ARG A 49 6.75 -1.66 -7.43
N GLY A 50 5.57 -1.20 -7.01
CA GLY A 50 5.30 0.24 -6.90
C GLY A 50 6.27 1.02 -5.99
N PHE A 51 6.91 0.35 -5.02
CA PHE A 51 7.94 0.94 -4.16
C PHE A 51 9.34 1.05 -4.79
N LEU A 52 9.53 0.49 -6.00
CA LEU A 52 10.76 0.58 -6.79
C LEU A 52 10.66 1.64 -7.90
N ARG A 53 9.51 2.31 -8.06
CA ARG A 53 9.34 3.37 -9.06
C ARG A 53 10.03 4.65 -8.58
N ASP A 54 10.73 5.32 -9.49
CA ASP A 54 11.47 6.55 -9.19
C ASP A 54 10.49 7.66 -8.75
N PRO A 55 10.68 8.29 -7.57
CA PRO A 55 9.89 9.45 -7.15
C PRO A 55 9.88 10.62 -8.14
N GLY A 56 10.91 10.76 -8.99
CA GLY A 56 11.00 11.76 -10.04
C GLY A 56 10.01 11.56 -11.18
N GLU A 57 9.53 10.34 -11.39
CA GLU A 57 8.50 10.00 -12.39
C GLU A 57 7.07 10.18 -11.87
N MET A 58 6.91 10.54 -10.60
CA MET A 58 5.62 10.73 -9.96
C MET A 58 5.26 12.21 -9.87
N THR A 59 3.97 12.54 -10.00
CA THR A 59 3.51 13.89 -9.61
C THR A 59 3.65 14.05 -8.09
N ASN A 60 3.62 15.30 -7.61
CA ASN A 60 3.68 15.52 -6.17
C ASN A 60 2.50 14.88 -5.43
N GLY A 61 1.29 15.02 -5.96
CA GLY A 61 0.10 14.37 -5.42
C GLY A 61 0.21 12.85 -5.34
N GLU A 62 0.74 12.20 -6.39
CA GLU A 62 1.01 10.76 -6.36
C GLU A 62 1.99 10.42 -5.23
N ARG A 63 3.08 11.19 -5.07
CA ARG A 63 4.04 10.95 -3.97
C ARG A 63 3.40 11.08 -2.59
N GLN A 64 2.53 12.07 -2.39
CA GLN A 64 1.80 12.23 -1.13
C GLN A 64 0.90 11.01 -0.88
N PHE A 65 0.15 10.57 -1.88
CA PHE A 65 -0.69 9.37 -1.78
C PHE A 65 0.13 8.12 -1.43
N ARG A 66 1.25 7.90 -2.13
CA ARG A 66 2.14 6.76 -1.88
C ARG A 66 2.63 6.72 -0.44
N ARG A 67 3.06 7.86 0.09
CA ARG A 67 3.64 7.98 1.44
C ARG A 67 2.61 7.91 2.57
N LYS A 68 1.42 8.46 2.35
CA LYS A 68 0.42 8.64 3.42
C LYS A 68 -0.71 7.61 3.36
N CYS A 69 -1.14 7.24 2.16
CA CYS A 69 -2.40 6.52 1.96
C CYS A 69 -2.21 5.09 1.45
N SER A 70 -1.25 4.86 0.54
CA SER A 70 -1.20 3.65 -0.30
C SER A 70 -1.01 2.31 0.41
N ILE A 71 -0.55 2.35 1.67
CA ILE A 71 -0.45 1.15 2.52
C ILE A 71 -1.84 0.71 2.96
N CYS A 72 -2.65 1.66 3.43
CA CYS A 72 -3.94 1.40 4.05
C CYS A 72 -5.11 1.46 3.07
N HIS A 73 -4.95 2.15 1.94
CA HIS A 73 -6.04 2.45 1.03
C HIS A 73 -5.70 2.05 -0.40
N SER A 74 -6.72 1.55 -1.11
CA SER A 74 -6.71 1.45 -2.55
C SER A 74 -7.47 2.62 -3.17
N LEU A 75 -7.13 2.91 -4.44
CA LEU A 75 -7.80 3.93 -5.24
C LEU A 75 -9.03 3.37 -5.96
N THR A 76 -9.08 2.04 -6.18
CA THR A 76 -10.16 1.33 -6.86
C THR A 76 -10.90 0.40 -5.90
N GLU A 77 -12.05 -0.12 -6.29
CA GLU A 77 -12.85 -1.08 -5.50
C GLU A 77 -12.21 -2.48 -5.38
N ASP A 78 -10.88 -2.60 -5.46
CA ASP A 78 -10.25 -3.91 -5.43
C ASP A 78 -10.60 -4.65 -4.13
N GLY A 79 -11.08 -5.90 -4.26
CA GLY A 79 -11.51 -6.74 -3.13
C GLY A 79 -10.38 -7.15 -2.18
N VAL A 80 -9.18 -6.56 -2.33
CA VAL A 80 -8.05 -6.77 -1.44
C VAL A 80 -8.31 -5.97 -0.17
N ARG A 81 -8.63 -6.68 0.91
CA ARG A 81 -8.79 -6.07 2.23
C ARG A 81 -7.50 -5.37 2.65
N ARG A 82 -7.59 -4.07 2.90
CA ARG A 82 -6.53 -3.25 3.50
C ARG A 82 -6.96 -2.80 4.89
N ALA A 83 -6.05 -2.13 5.60
CA ALA A 83 -6.34 -1.58 6.92
C ALA A 83 -7.44 -0.51 6.88
N GLY A 84 -7.50 0.31 5.81
CA GLY A 84 -8.52 1.32 5.56
C GLY A 84 -9.52 0.91 4.46
N PRO A 85 -10.65 1.63 4.35
CA PRO A 85 -11.61 1.41 3.26
C PRO A 85 -11.02 1.82 1.90
N THR A 86 -11.60 1.34 0.80
CA THR A 86 -11.25 1.87 -0.54
C THR A 86 -11.60 3.36 -0.65
N LEU A 87 -10.80 4.09 -1.44
CA LEU A 87 -11.07 5.47 -1.80
C LEU A 87 -11.89 5.59 -3.07
N ALA A 88 -12.23 4.51 -3.78
CA ALA A 88 -13.00 4.58 -5.02
C ALA A 88 -14.29 5.41 -4.86
N GLY A 89 -14.55 6.35 -5.75
CA GLY A 89 -15.65 7.30 -5.65
C GLY A 89 -15.57 8.17 -4.39
N LEU A 90 -14.38 8.70 -4.06
CA LEU A 90 -14.17 9.44 -2.81
C LEU A 90 -15.01 10.72 -2.77
N PHE A 91 -14.96 11.53 -3.82
CA PHE A 91 -15.55 12.87 -3.82
C PHE A 91 -17.08 12.82 -3.86
N GLY A 92 -17.73 13.56 -2.95
CA GLY A 92 -19.19 13.56 -2.75
C GLY A 92 -19.70 12.39 -1.92
N ARG A 93 -18.86 11.43 -1.55
CA ARG A 93 -19.28 10.26 -0.78
C ARG A 93 -19.39 10.62 0.72
N PRO A 94 -20.48 10.24 1.40
CA PRO A 94 -20.59 10.38 2.85
C PRO A 94 -19.48 9.61 3.58
N ALA A 95 -18.92 10.18 4.64
CA ALA A 95 -17.97 9.47 5.50
C ALA A 95 -18.63 8.22 6.12
N GLY A 96 -17.87 7.13 6.26
CA GLY A 96 -18.37 5.91 6.90
C GLY A 96 -19.35 5.07 6.07
N SER A 97 -19.43 5.28 4.75
CA SER A 97 -20.47 4.68 3.90
C SER A 97 -20.03 3.52 3.00
N VAL A 98 -18.76 3.12 3.01
CA VAL A 98 -18.28 2.00 2.16
C VAL A 98 -18.86 0.67 2.66
N ALA A 99 -19.60 0.00 1.79
CA ALA A 99 -20.22 -1.28 2.09
C ALA A 99 -19.18 -2.35 2.47
N GLY A 100 -19.47 -3.13 3.52
CA GLY A 100 -18.60 -4.23 3.96
C GLY A 100 -17.36 -3.81 4.75
N TYR A 101 -17.11 -2.51 4.95
CA TYR A 101 -16.06 -2.02 5.84
C TYR A 101 -16.64 -1.68 7.23
N VAL A 102 -15.94 -2.11 8.29
CA VAL A 102 -16.38 -1.89 9.67
C VAL A 102 -15.79 -0.58 10.18
N TYR A 103 -16.60 0.48 10.18
CA TYR A 103 -16.23 1.79 10.72
C TYR A 103 -16.37 1.85 12.24
N SER A 104 -15.68 2.82 12.86
CA SER A 104 -16.00 3.22 14.24
C SER A 104 -17.32 4.00 14.26
N ASP A 105 -18.02 3.96 15.39
CA ASP A 105 -19.26 4.71 15.60
C ASP A 105 -19.10 6.21 15.30
N THR A 106 -17.94 6.79 15.65
CA THR A 106 -17.63 8.19 15.34
C THR A 106 -17.66 8.45 13.84
N VAL A 107 -16.95 7.64 13.04
CA VAL A 107 -16.85 7.85 11.60
C VAL A 107 -18.20 7.59 10.92
N ALA A 108 -18.94 6.57 11.37
CA ALA A 108 -20.27 6.24 10.84
C ALA A 108 -21.31 7.34 11.07
N LYS A 109 -21.15 8.15 12.14
CA LYS A 109 -22.07 9.24 12.52
C LYS A 109 -21.50 10.63 12.22
N LEU A 110 -20.36 10.72 11.53
CA LEU A 110 -19.62 11.97 11.34
C LEU A 110 -20.42 13.01 10.55
N GLY A 111 -21.30 12.56 9.65
CA GLY A 111 -22.24 13.43 8.93
C GLY A 111 -21.58 14.38 7.92
N ILE A 112 -20.33 14.13 7.53
CA ILE A 112 -19.62 14.90 6.50
C ILE A 112 -19.58 14.16 5.17
N GLU A 113 -19.42 14.91 4.10
CA GLU A 113 -19.08 14.38 2.78
C GLU A 113 -17.61 14.65 2.47
N TRP A 114 -16.97 13.72 1.77
CA TRP A 114 -15.60 13.89 1.32
C TRP A 114 -15.56 14.84 0.12
N ASN A 115 -14.86 15.96 0.26
CA ASN A 115 -14.63 16.95 -0.76
C ASN A 115 -13.26 17.61 -0.54
N ALA A 116 -12.89 18.57 -1.39
CA ALA A 116 -11.59 19.25 -1.27
C ALA A 116 -11.38 19.89 0.12
N GLU A 117 -12.41 20.53 0.68
CA GLU A 117 -12.34 21.21 1.96
C GLU A 117 -12.20 20.23 3.13
N THR A 118 -12.97 19.14 3.14
CA THR A 118 -12.91 18.15 4.22
C THR A 118 -11.62 17.33 4.17
N ILE A 119 -11.08 17.06 2.98
CA ILE A 119 -9.78 16.41 2.82
C ILE A 119 -8.64 17.36 3.23
N ASP A 120 -8.71 18.65 2.86
CA ASP A 120 -7.72 19.64 3.29
C ASP A 120 -7.68 19.75 4.82
N LYS A 121 -8.84 19.92 5.46
CA LYS A 121 -8.98 19.96 6.92
C LYS A 121 -8.46 18.70 7.60
N LEU A 122 -8.74 17.51 7.03
CA LEU A 122 -8.25 16.23 7.54
C LEU A 122 -6.72 16.21 7.65
N PHE A 123 -6.00 16.70 6.64
CA PHE A 123 -4.54 16.69 6.63
C PHE A 123 -3.90 17.93 7.26
N ASP A 124 -4.61 19.05 7.33
CA ASP A 124 -4.15 20.25 8.01
C ASP A 124 -4.21 20.09 9.53
N LEU A 125 -5.34 19.62 10.06
CA LEU A 125 -5.53 19.36 11.50
C LEU A 125 -4.96 18.01 11.91
N GLY A 126 -5.06 17.02 11.02
CA GLY A 126 -4.71 15.62 11.25
C GLY A 126 -5.94 14.78 11.64
N PRO A 127 -5.91 13.45 11.38
CA PRO A 127 -7.10 12.60 11.48
C PRO A 127 -7.79 12.56 12.83
N ASP A 128 -7.05 12.48 13.94
CA ASP A 128 -7.65 12.39 15.27
C ASP A 128 -8.22 13.73 15.76
N HIS A 129 -7.67 14.86 15.28
CA HIS A 129 -8.22 16.18 15.61
C HIS A 129 -9.44 16.52 14.77
N PHE A 130 -9.42 16.16 13.47
CA PHE A 130 -10.57 16.37 12.60
C PHE A 130 -11.71 15.38 12.88
N ILE A 131 -11.37 14.14 13.24
CA ILE A 131 -12.31 13.06 13.53
C ILE A 131 -11.87 12.37 14.84
N PRO A 132 -12.32 12.87 16.00
CA PRO A 132 -11.94 12.32 17.30
C PRO A 132 -12.19 10.81 17.43
N GLY A 133 -11.15 10.04 17.75
CA GLY A 133 -11.23 8.59 17.84
C GLY A 133 -11.15 7.87 16.49
N SER A 134 -10.69 8.56 15.44
CA SER A 134 -10.31 7.93 14.19
C SER A 134 -9.18 6.93 14.41
N LYS A 135 -9.27 5.77 13.75
CA LYS A 135 -8.20 4.76 13.74
C LYS A 135 -7.16 5.02 12.64
N MET A 136 -7.36 6.06 11.83
CA MET A 136 -6.36 6.48 10.84
C MET A 136 -5.13 7.04 11.57
N PRO A 137 -3.91 6.55 11.27
CA PRO A 137 -2.70 7.06 11.90
C PRO A 137 -2.57 8.57 11.76
N MET A 138 -2.04 9.23 12.80
CA MET A 138 -1.86 10.68 12.78
C MET A 138 -0.87 11.10 11.69
N GLN A 139 -1.39 11.74 10.65
CA GLN A 139 -0.63 12.17 9.48
C GLN A 139 -1.07 13.57 9.06
N ARG A 140 -0.17 14.54 9.20
CA ARG A 140 -0.37 15.91 8.71
C ARG A 140 0.44 16.16 7.44
N ILE A 141 -0.05 17.08 6.62
CA ILE A 141 0.66 17.64 5.47
C ILE A 141 0.69 19.16 5.67
N VAL A 142 1.84 19.67 6.08
CA VAL A 142 1.99 21.05 6.57
C VAL A 142 1.90 22.06 5.43
N LYS A 143 2.45 21.73 4.25
CA LYS A 143 2.45 22.62 3.10
C LYS A 143 1.07 22.59 2.43
N PRO A 144 0.39 23.74 2.27
CA PRO A 144 -0.90 23.79 1.59
C PRO A 144 -0.83 23.27 0.15
N GLU A 145 0.28 23.52 -0.55
CA GLU A 145 0.47 23.08 -1.94
C GLU A 145 0.54 21.54 -2.02
N ASP A 146 1.22 20.90 -1.08
CA ASP A 146 1.28 19.43 -1.01
C ASP A 146 -0.11 18.81 -0.75
N ARG A 147 -0.96 19.49 0.04
CA ARG A 147 -2.34 19.05 0.27
C ARG A 147 -3.18 19.20 -0.98
N GLN A 148 -3.08 20.35 -1.65
CA GLN A 148 -3.80 20.61 -2.88
C GLN A 148 -3.43 19.59 -3.95
N ASP A 149 -2.14 19.32 -4.14
CA ASP A 149 -1.67 18.31 -5.09
C ASP A 149 -2.20 16.91 -4.77
N LEU A 150 -2.26 16.53 -3.47
CA LEU A 150 -2.87 15.26 -3.06
C LEU A 150 -4.38 15.23 -3.37
N ILE A 151 -5.10 16.31 -3.07
CA ILE A 151 -6.54 16.43 -3.34
C ILE A 151 -6.82 16.28 -4.83
N ASP A 152 -6.04 16.95 -5.68
CA ASP A 152 -6.20 16.88 -7.14
C ASP A 152 -5.86 15.48 -7.65
N TYR A 153 -4.78 14.86 -7.16
CA TYR A 153 -4.46 13.48 -7.48
C TYR A 153 -5.59 12.51 -7.09
N LEU A 154 -6.16 12.65 -5.88
CA LEU A 154 -7.29 11.81 -5.45
C LEU A 154 -8.51 12.04 -6.33
N ARG A 155 -8.77 13.28 -6.75
CA ARG A 155 -9.92 13.59 -7.62
C ARG A 155 -9.83 12.88 -8.96
N ASP A 156 -8.63 12.82 -9.53
CA ASP A 156 -8.40 12.22 -10.85
C ASP A 156 -8.29 10.68 -10.81
N ASN A 157 -8.05 10.10 -9.63
CA ASN A 157 -7.68 8.69 -9.51
C ASN A 157 -8.58 7.88 -8.56
N THR A 158 -9.68 8.44 -8.06
CA THR A 158 -10.65 7.71 -7.21
C THR A 158 -12.00 7.57 -7.88
#